data_AF-A0A226WQW6-F1
#
_entry.id   AF-A0A226WQW6-F1
#
_cell.length_a   1.000
_cell.length_b   1.000
_cell.length_c   1.000
_cell.angle_alpha   90.00
_cell.angle_beta   90.00
_cell.angle_gamma   90.00
#
_symmetry.space_group_name_H-M   'P 1'
#
loop_
_entity.id
_entity.type
_entity.pdbx_description
1 polymer ?
#
loop_
_entity_poly.entity_id
_entity_poly.type
_entity_poly.pdbx_seq_one_letter_code
_entity_poly.pdbx_strand_id
1 'polypeptide(L)'
;MEILGKEAMKTIKRALSGVLALSGLLFAGAALAVNDSPGGPGVNELNFQTPVTKIAEELYSLHTFMLIICTVIFLGVFGVMFYSVLMHRKSKGHKASNFHESTTVEIIWTIVPFVIVVLMALPATKAVVAMKDTTNADLTVKVTGYQWKWGYDYVKGQGEGINFLSTLSTPRSEVNGQAPITDLYLQEVDNPLVVPVDKKIRIITTANDVVHSWYVPAFGVKQDAIPGFVRDTWFKAEKTGTFRGFCTELCGKEHAYMPVVVVVLSAEDYTAWVDGQKKKMAASADDPNKTYTMDELKARGAQVYTSNCAVCHQPTGKGAGQFPALDGSKIANGPIAGHVSIVLKGKGAMPNWGATLNDVEIASVITYERNTWGNHTGDILQPMQVADARNGKMPAGGDHLAGAGAAAGSDAAASGAAGASDAASAAPAASAAPASGAASDASAPAASLPASVYFETGKDALPADAASAIQAAADYAKAHPDAKLTLSGFTDATGSAAKNAELAKTRAQAVRDALKAAGVAEDRIILKKPETITGGADAREARRVEISPAA
;
A
#
# COMPACT_ATOMS: atom_id res chain seq x y z
N MET A 1 -8.34 44.07 64.41
CA MET A 1 -7.62 44.24 63.12
C MET A 1 -7.08 42.93 62.55
N GLU A 2 -6.53 42.00 63.33
CA GLU A 2 -5.94 40.74 62.81
C GLU A 2 -6.82 39.89 61.87
N ILE A 3 -8.12 39.75 62.16
CA ILE A 3 -9.00 38.86 61.39
C ILE A 3 -9.18 39.36 59.94
N LEU A 4 -9.27 40.68 59.73
CA LEU A 4 -9.33 41.31 58.41
C LEU A 4 -8.07 41.05 57.59
N GLY A 5 -6.89 41.03 58.23
CA GLY A 5 -5.62 40.73 57.56
C GLY A 5 -5.54 39.29 57.05
N LYS A 6 -6.06 38.32 57.81
CA LYS A 6 -6.01 36.89 57.45
C LYS A 6 -6.88 36.57 56.23
N GLU A 7 -8.11 37.09 56.16
CA GLU A 7 -8.98 36.87 54.99
C GLU A 7 -8.52 37.68 53.75
N ALA A 8 -7.98 38.89 53.93
CA ALA A 8 -7.34 39.63 52.83
C ALA A 8 -6.15 38.85 52.24
N MET A 9 -5.26 38.33 53.09
CA MET A 9 -4.07 37.59 52.64
C MET A 9 -4.42 36.24 51.98
N LYS A 10 -5.50 35.59 52.41
CA LYS A 10 -6.06 34.38 51.80
C LYS A 10 -6.69 34.65 50.44
N THR A 11 -7.35 35.80 50.29
CA THR A 11 -7.91 36.28 49.01
C THR A 11 -6.79 36.64 48.03
N ILE A 12 -5.75 37.34 48.47
CA ILE A 12 -4.57 37.67 47.66
C ILE A 12 -3.85 36.38 47.21
N LYS A 13 -3.64 35.39 48.10
CA LYS A 13 -3.05 34.10 47.71
C LYS A 13 -3.88 33.37 46.66
N ARG A 14 -5.21 33.33 46.80
CA ARG A 14 -6.10 32.72 45.80
C ARG A 14 -6.05 33.44 44.45
N ALA A 15 -6.05 34.78 44.46
CA ALA A 15 -5.90 35.58 43.24
C ALA A 15 -4.54 35.33 42.57
N LEU A 16 -3.45 35.30 43.34
CA LEU A 16 -2.10 35.05 42.83
C LEU A 16 -1.95 33.62 42.26
N SER A 17 -2.49 32.61 42.93
CA SER A 17 -2.56 31.24 42.40
C SER A 17 -3.42 31.13 41.14
N GLY A 18 -4.52 31.89 41.06
CA GLY A 18 -5.34 31.98 39.85
C GLY A 18 -4.59 32.61 38.68
N VAL A 19 -3.89 33.73 38.93
CA VAL A 19 -3.05 34.39 37.92
C VAL A 19 -1.90 33.50 37.48
N LEU A 20 -1.21 32.82 38.41
CA LEU A 20 -0.14 31.86 38.07
C LEU A 20 -0.66 30.65 37.28
N ALA A 21 -1.84 30.13 37.58
CA ALA A 21 -2.46 29.05 36.81
C ALA A 21 -2.87 29.52 35.40
N LEU A 22 -3.44 30.73 35.29
CA LEU A 22 -3.83 31.32 34.00
C LEU A 22 -2.60 31.66 33.14
N SER A 23 -1.55 32.22 33.74
CA SER A 23 -0.25 32.42 33.08
C SER A 23 0.36 31.09 32.65
N GLY A 24 0.34 30.06 33.51
CA GLY A 24 0.82 28.72 33.17
C GLY A 24 0.09 28.10 31.98
N LEU A 25 -1.24 28.26 31.90
CA LEU A 25 -2.04 27.83 30.76
C LEU A 25 -1.72 28.61 29.47
N LEU A 26 -1.51 29.93 29.57
CA LEU A 26 -1.11 30.77 28.42
C LEU A 26 0.29 30.43 27.91
N PHE A 27 1.27 30.21 28.81
CA PHE A 27 2.63 29.80 28.42
C PHE A 27 2.68 28.35 27.92
N ALA A 28 1.87 27.43 28.45
CA ALA A 28 1.73 26.07 27.92
C ALA A 28 1.10 26.06 26.52
N GLY A 29 0.13 26.94 26.24
CA GLY A 29 -0.43 27.11 24.90
C GLY A 29 0.61 27.63 23.89
N ALA A 30 1.51 28.52 24.30
CA ALA A 30 2.60 29.00 23.44
C ALA A 30 3.68 27.94 23.18
N ALA A 31 3.94 27.03 24.13
CA ALA A 31 4.91 25.94 23.98
C ALA A 31 4.42 24.78 23.09
N LEU A 32 3.15 24.80 22.67
CA LEU A 32 2.52 23.83 21.75
C LEU A 32 2.06 24.50 20.43
N ALA A 33 2.53 25.73 20.16
CA ALA A 33 2.21 26.44 18.93
C ALA A 33 2.92 25.78 17.74
N VAL A 34 2.16 25.04 16.93
CA VAL A 34 2.55 24.62 15.57
C VAL A 34 2.54 25.86 14.68
N ASN A 35 3.53 25.99 13.79
CA ASN A 35 3.58 27.04 12.77
C ASN A 35 3.03 26.55 11.43
N ASP A 36 2.86 27.47 10.47
CA ASP A 36 2.49 27.13 9.10
C ASP A 36 3.48 26.12 8.50
N SER A 37 2.97 25.03 7.94
CA SER A 37 3.79 24.06 7.22
C SER A 37 4.25 24.69 5.89
N PRO A 38 5.56 24.92 5.66
CA PRO A 38 6.02 25.54 4.40
C PRO A 38 5.57 24.73 3.19
N GLY A 39 4.76 25.32 2.30
CA GLY A 39 4.20 24.60 1.15
C GLY A 39 3.22 23.46 1.49
N GLY A 40 2.83 23.34 2.76
CA GLY A 40 1.67 22.59 3.25
C GLY A 40 0.55 23.56 3.71
N PRO A 41 -0.39 23.10 4.55
CA PRO A 41 -1.48 23.94 5.06
C PRO A 41 -1.00 24.98 6.07
N GLY A 42 -1.62 26.17 6.06
CA GLY A 42 -1.46 27.18 7.09
C GLY A 42 -2.24 26.85 8.37
N VAL A 43 -1.76 27.34 9.51
CA VAL A 43 -2.37 27.12 10.82
C VAL A 43 -3.64 27.96 10.96
N ASN A 44 -4.77 27.27 11.18
CA ASN A 44 -6.12 27.85 11.15
C ASN A 44 -6.51 28.47 9.78
N GLU A 45 -5.89 28.03 8.68
CA GLU A 45 -6.31 28.42 7.32
C GLU A 45 -7.73 27.88 7.05
N LEU A 46 -8.68 28.78 6.77
CA LEU A 46 -10.10 28.44 6.58
C LEU A 46 -10.52 28.26 5.11
N ASN A 47 -9.62 28.55 4.17
CA ASN A 47 -9.85 28.44 2.73
C ASN A 47 -8.87 27.41 2.13
N PHE A 48 -8.94 27.18 0.82
CA PHE A 48 -7.94 26.36 0.13
C PHE A 48 -6.55 26.98 0.20
N GLN A 49 -5.55 26.10 0.33
CA GLN A 49 -4.13 26.43 0.27
C GLN A 49 -3.82 27.31 -0.95
N THR A 50 -2.92 28.28 -0.77
CA THR A 50 -2.50 29.21 -1.83
C THR A 50 -2.11 28.47 -3.13
N PRO A 51 -2.76 28.79 -4.28
CA PRO A 51 -2.52 28.10 -5.54
C PRO A 51 -1.17 28.46 -6.16
N VAL A 52 -0.55 27.47 -6.85
CA VAL A 52 0.68 27.65 -7.64
C VAL A 52 0.60 27.08 -9.06
N THR A 53 -0.61 26.79 -9.54
CA THR A 53 -0.91 26.37 -10.92
C THR A 53 -2.16 27.12 -11.41
N LYS A 54 -2.32 27.30 -12.72
CA LYS A 54 -3.54 27.93 -13.28
C LYS A 54 -4.82 27.16 -13.00
N ILE A 55 -4.75 25.83 -12.92
CA ILE A 55 -5.88 24.99 -12.52
C ILE A 55 -6.26 25.27 -11.05
N ALA A 56 -5.29 25.38 -10.14
CA ALA A 56 -5.56 25.71 -8.75
C ALA A 56 -6.13 27.13 -8.59
N GLU A 57 -5.66 28.11 -9.37
CA GLU A 57 -6.23 29.47 -9.40
C GLU A 57 -7.70 29.46 -9.89
N GLU A 58 -8.02 28.71 -10.96
CA GLU A 58 -9.40 28.57 -11.44
C GLU A 58 -10.30 27.88 -10.39
N LEU A 59 -9.82 26.82 -9.72
CA LEU A 59 -10.54 26.11 -8.66
C LEU A 59 -10.78 26.99 -7.42
N TYR A 60 -9.79 27.78 -7.00
CA TYR A 60 -9.92 28.72 -5.87
C TYR A 60 -10.95 29.83 -6.18
N SER A 61 -10.91 30.37 -7.41
CA SER A 61 -11.86 31.37 -7.88
C SER A 61 -13.29 30.81 -7.96
N LEU A 62 -13.45 29.61 -8.52
CA LEU A 62 -14.73 28.89 -8.55
C LEU A 62 -15.27 28.63 -7.14
N HIS A 63 -14.44 28.13 -6.22
CA HIS A 63 -14.83 27.90 -4.83
C HIS A 63 -15.35 29.19 -4.18
N THR A 64 -14.59 30.29 -4.31
CA THR A 64 -14.96 31.60 -3.75
C THR A 64 -16.28 32.11 -4.34
N PHE A 65 -16.47 31.97 -5.66
CA PHE A 65 -17.72 32.33 -6.35
C PHE A 65 -18.92 31.52 -5.86
N MET A 66 -18.78 30.18 -5.74
CA MET A 66 -19.85 29.33 -5.20
C MET A 66 -20.16 29.68 -3.73
N LEU A 67 -19.14 29.94 -2.91
CA LEU A 67 -19.31 30.30 -1.51
C LEU A 67 -20.09 31.61 -1.34
N ILE A 68 -19.86 32.62 -2.20
CA ILE A 68 -20.64 33.86 -2.23
C ILE A 68 -22.10 33.58 -2.56
N ILE A 69 -22.39 32.78 -3.61
CA ILE A 69 -23.77 32.40 -3.98
C ILE A 69 -24.46 31.67 -2.82
N CYS A 70 -23.81 30.65 -2.25
CA CYS A 70 -24.32 29.91 -1.10
C CYS A 70 -24.58 30.82 0.11
N THR A 71 -23.72 31.80 0.37
CA THR A 71 -23.89 32.78 1.46
C THR A 71 -25.10 33.68 1.22
N VAL A 72 -25.31 34.17 -0.01
CA VAL A 72 -26.49 34.98 -0.35
C VAL A 72 -27.79 34.18 -0.21
N ILE A 73 -27.81 32.94 -0.70
CA ILE A 73 -28.97 32.03 -0.54
C ILE A 73 -29.22 31.73 0.94
N PHE A 74 -28.17 31.42 1.71
CA PHE A 74 -28.24 31.18 3.14
C PHE A 74 -28.87 32.37 3.88
N LEU A 75 -28.36 33.59 3.65
CA LEU A 75 -28.91 34.81 4.26
C LEU A 75 -30.37 35.07 3.85
N GLY A 76 -30.74 34.79 2.61
CA GLY A 76 -32.13 34.89 2.14
C GLY A 76 -33.06 33.90 2.86
N VAL A 77 -32.71 32.61 2.86
CA VAL A 77 -33.50 31.53 3.47
C VAL A 77 -33.61 31.71 4.99
N PHE A 78 -32.48 31.90 5.68
CA PHE A 78 -32.48 32.13 7.13
C PHE A 78 -33.14 33.47 7.49
N GLY A 79 -32.99 34.51 6.67
CA GLY A 79 -33.68 35.79 6.85
C GLY A 79 -35.22 35.63 6.84
N VAL A 80 -35.77 34.95 5.84
CA VAL A 80 -37.21 34.65 5.76
C VAL A 80 -37.66 33.74 6.90
N MET A 81 -36.87 32.73 7.26
CA MET A 81 -37.16 31.83 8.38
C MET A 81 -37.19 32.58 9.72
N PHE A 82 -36.17 33.37 10.05
CA PHE A 82 -36.14 34.17 11.27
C PHE A 82 -37.23 35.23 11.29
N TYR A 83 -37.53 35.88 10.16
CA TYR A 83 -38.67 36.79 10.05
C TYR A 83 -39.99 36.08 10.38
N SER A 84 -40.22 34.88 9.82
CA SER A 84 -41.39 34.06 10.12
C SER A 84 -41.47 33.73 11.62
N VAL A 85 -40.42 33.15 12.20
CA VAL A 85 -40.34 32.79 13.63
C VAL A 85 -40.55 34.01 14.56
N LEU A 86 -40.00 35.17 14.21
CA LEU A 86 -40.06 36.37 15.07
C LEU A 86 -41.36 37.15 14.92
N MET A 87 -42.02 37.13 13.75
CA MET A 87 -43.21 37.95 13.46
C MET A 87 -44.52 37.15 13.48
N HIS A 88 -44.51 35.90 13.06
CA HIS A 88 -45.70 35.06 12.91
C HIS A 88 -45.97 34.15 14.13
N ARG A 89 -45.15 34.26 15.19
CA ARG A 89 -45.35 33.49 16.43
C ARG A 89 -46.66 33.83 17.14
N LYS A 90 -47.34 32.77 17.64
CA LYS A 90 -48.59 32.86 18.40
C LYS A 90 -48.53 33.84 19.59
N SER A 91 -47.38 33.99 20.25
CA SER A 91 -47.19 34.91 21.38
C SER A 91 -47.23 36.40 21.03
N LYS A 92 -47.17 36.76 19.74
CA LYS A 92 -47.46 38.14 19.26
C LYS A 92 -48.93 38.36 18.90
N GLY A 93 -49.81 37.37 19.12
CA GLY A 93 -51.21 37.44 18.70
C GLY A 93 -51.43 37.32 17.19
N HIS A 94 -50.41 36.89 16.44
CA HIS A 94 -50.51 36.68 14.99
C HIS A 94 -51.56 35.59 14.69
N LYS A 95 -52.47 35.87 13.75
CA LYS A 95 -53.51 34.94 13.28
C LYS A 95 -53.07 34.36 11.94
N ALA A 96 -53.09 33.04 11.82
CA ALA A 96 -52.70 32.38 10.57
C ALA A 96 -53.65 32.74 9.42
N SER A 97 -53.08 33.04 8.25
CA SER A 97 -53.81 33.20 7.00
C SER A 97 -54.22 31.83 6.43
N ASN A 98 -55.38 31.76 5.79
CA ASN A 98 -55.84 30.54 5.12
C ASN A 98 -55.54 30.64 3.61
N PHE A 99 -54.50 29.96 3.16
CA PHE A 99 -54.16 29.70 1.76
C PHE A 99 -53.45 28.34 1.67
N HIS A 100 -53.48 27.70 0.51
CA HIS A 100 -52.87 26.37 0.31
C HIS A 100 -51.66 26.38 -0.62
N GLU A 101 -51.68 27.22 -1.66
CA GLU A 101 -50.65 27.26 -2.70
C GLU A 101 -50.51 28.67 -3.29
N SER A 102 -49.47 28.88 -4.09
CA SER A 102 -49.34 30.09 -4.90
C SER A 102 -48.51 29.78 -6.15
N THR A 103 -49.20 29.47 -7.25
CA THR A 103 -48.57 29.12 -8.53
C THR A 103 -47.54 30.16 -8.99
N THR A 104 -47.77 31.45 -8.70
CA THR A 104 -46.81 32.52 -9.00
C THR A 104 -45.51 32.39 -8.21
N VAL A 105 -45.60 32.13 -6.89
CA VAL A 105 -44.41 31.90 -6.05
C VAL A 105 -43.71 30.61 -6.47
N GLU A 106 -44.47 29.56 -6.81
CA GLU A 106 -43.94 28.27 -7.26
C GLU A 106 -43.15 28.37 -8.57
N ILE A 107 -43.66 29.14 -9.54
CA ILE A 107 -42.94 29.42 -10.79
C ILE A 107 -41.64 30.17 -10.48
N ILE A 108 -41.67 31.19 -9.62
CA ILE A 108 -40.49 31.99 -9.26
C ILE A 108 -39.43 31.11 -8.55
N TRP A 109 -39.81 30.34 -7.54
CA TRP A 109 -38.85 29.51 -6.79
C TRP A 109 -38.34 28.29 -7.57
N THR A 110 -38.91 27.98 -8.74
CA THR A 110 -38.44 26.92 -9.63
C THR A 110 -37.48 27.48 -10.67
N ILE A 111 -37.85 28.61 -11.31
CA ILE A 111 -37.02 29.26 -12.34
C ILE A 111 -35.73 29.84 -11.74
N VAL A 112 -35.80 30.48 -10.56
CA VAL A 112 -34.61 31.14 -9.98
C VAL A 112 -33.47 30.14 -9.67
N PRO A 113 -33.68 29.03 -8.94
CA PRO A 113 -32.64 28.02 -8.73
C PRO A 113 -32.16 27.36 -10.02
N PHE A 114 -33.06 27.11 -10.99
CA PHE A 114 -32.68 26.57 -12.29
C PHE A 114 -31.68 27.49 -13.03
N VAL A 115 -31.97 28.79 -13.11
CA VAL A 115 -31.07 29.78 -13.74
C VAL A 115 -29.75 29.87 -12.98
N ILE A 116 -29.77 29.86 -11.64
CA ILE A 116 -28.55 29.86 -10.81
C ILE A 116 -27.66 28.65 -11.14
N VAL A 117 -28.21 27.44 -11.19
CA VAL A 117 -27.46 26.21 -11.51
C VAL A 117 -26.88 26.24 -12.93
N VAL A 118 -27.65 26.73 -13.92
CA VAL A 118 -27.16 26.87 -15.31
C VAL A 118 -25.97 27.84 -15.39
N LEU A 119 -26.03 28.98 -14.71
CA LEU A 119 -24.94 29.96 -14.68
C LEU A 119 -23.70 29.42 -13.93
N MET A 120 -23.89 28.64 -12.87
CA MET A 120 -22.81 27.97 -12.14
C MET A 120 -22.10 26.89 -12.97
N ALA A 121 -22.83 26.17 -13.82
CA ALA A 121 -22.31 25.04 -14.59
C ALA A 121 -21.31 25.46 -15.70
N LEU A 122 -21.50 26.64 -16.31
CA LEU A 122 -20.66 27.10 -17.43
C LEU A 122 -19.16 27.24 -17.08
N PRO A 123 -18.74 28.03 -16.06
CA PRO A 123 -17.33 28.17 -15.73
C PRO A 123 -16.75 26.89 -15.12
N ALA A 124 -17.55 26.11 -14.38
CA ALA A 124 -17.14 24.81 -13.84
C ALA A 124 -16.81 23.81 -14.96
N THR A 125 -17.62 23.77 -16.04
CA THR A 125 -17.38 22.89 -17.19
C THR A 125 -16.08 23.23 -17.91
N LYS A 126 -15.78 24.53 -18.10
CA LYS A 126 -14.51 24.99 -18.68
C LYS A 126 -13.31 24.48 -17.87
N ALA A 127 -13.33 24.64 -16.55
CA ALA A 127 -12.25 24.21 -15.67
C ALA A 127 -12.06 22.67 -15.72
N VAL A 128 -13.15 21.90 -15.65
CA VAL A 128 -13.10 20.42 -15.74
C VAL A 128 -12.51 19.93 -17.06
N VAL A 129 -12.85 20.58 -18.19
CA VAL A 129 -12.25 20.27 -19.49
C VAL A 129 -10.74 20.56 -19.50
N ALA A 130 -10.32 21.72 -18.98
CA ALA A 130 -8.89 22.07 -18.87
C ALA A 130 -8.11 21.08 -17.97
N MET A 131 -8.69 20.66 -16.84
CA MET A 131 -8.11 19.65 -15.94
C MET A 131 -7.91 18.28 -16.60
N LYS A 132 -8.68 17.95 -17.64
CA LYS A 132 -8.62 16.64 -18.32
C LYS A 132 -7.82 16.63 -19.62
N ASP A 133 -7.39 17.77 -20.13
CA ASP A 133 -6.43 17.81 -21.24
C ASP A 133 -4.99 17.48 -20.77
N THR A 134 -4.62 16.20 -20.83
CA THR A 134 -3.26 15.72 -20.52
C THR A 134 -2.33 15.71 -21.74
N THR A 135 -2.75 16.26 -22.89
CA THR A 135 -1.92 16.29 -24.12
C THR A 135 -0.73 17.23 -24.00
N ASN A 136 0.27 17.07 -24.88
CA ASN A 136 1.41 17.98 -25.01
C ASN A 136 2.23 18.18 -23.71
N ALA A 137 2.38 17.12 -22.90
CA ALA A 137 3.18 17.14 -21.69
C ALA A 137 4.70 17.10 -21.99
N ASP A 138 5.47 17.95 -21.29
CA ASP A 138 6.94 18.00 -21.34
C ASP A 138 7.58 16.81 -20.62
N LEU A 139 7.01 16.43 -19.47
CA LEU A 139 7.47 15.34 -18.60
C LEU A 139 6.29 14.39 -18.35
N THR A 140 6.54 13.09 -18.28
CA THR A 140 5.55 12.12 -17.79
C THR A 140 6.14 11.26 -16.69
N VAL A 141 5.46 11.23 -15.55
CA VAL A 141 5.80 10.40 -14.39
C VAL A 141 4.63 9.49 -14.08
N LYS A 142 4.90 8.19 -13.95
CA LYS A 142 3.93 7.22 -13.44
C LYS A 142 4.06 7.17 -11.91
N VAL A 143 2.92 7.30 -11.23
CA VAL A 143 2.76 7.27 -9.78
C VAL A 143 2.01 6.00 -9.42
N THR A 144 2.62 5.18 -8.56
CA THR A 144 2.06 3.90 -8.12
C THR A 144 1.78 3.95 -6.62
N GLY A 145 0.52 3.77 -6.22
CA GLY A 145 0.14 3.63 -4.82
C GLY A 145 0.48 2.25 -4.26
N TYR A 146 1.04 2.23 -3.05
CA TYR A 146 1.30 1.04 -2.24
C TYR A 146 0.91 1.31 -0.78
N GLN A 147 0.61 0.28 0.00
CA GLN A 147 0.51 0.35 1.45
C GLN A 147 1.91 0.44 2.09
N TRP A 148 2.35 1.55 2.69
CA TRP A 148 1.77 2.91 2.68
C TRP A 148 2.87 3.88 2.23
N LYS A 149 3.04 3.99 0.91
CA LYS A 149 4.14 4.70 0.22
C LYS A 149 3.80 4.93 -1.26
N TRP A 150 4.53 5.82 -1.91
CA TRP A 150 4.35 6.14 -3.34
C TRP A 150 5.56 5.70 -4.15
N GLY A 151 5.35 4.98 -5.25
CA GLY A 151 6.39 4.74 -6.26
C GLY A 151 6.32 5.79 -7.35
N TYR A 152 7.47 6.33 -7.74
CA TYR A 152 7.61 7.29 -8.84
C TYR A 152 8.51 6.70 -9.91
N ASP A 153 8.00 6.59 -11.14
CA ASP A 153 8.75 6.17 -12.33
C ASP A 153 8.72 7.30 -13.37
N TYR A 154 9.88 7.83 -13.74
CA TYR A 154 10.00 8.84 -14.79
C TYR A 154 10.00 8.13 -16.15
N VAL A 155 8.84 8.13 -16.82
CA VAL A 155 8.59 7.32 -18.03
C VAL A 155 8.81 8.08 -19.34
N LYS A 156 8.89 9.40 -19.31
CA LYS A 156 9.23 10.23 -20.48
C LYS A 156 9.83 11.58 -20.07
N GLY A 157 10.94 11.95 -20.69
CA GLY A 157 11.56 13.28 -20.59
C GLY A 157 12.99 13.22 -20.05
N GLN A 158 13.53 14.33 -19.55
CA GLN A 158 14.95 14.38 -19.16
C GLN A 158 15.34 13.33 -18.10
N GLY A 159 14.48 13.15 -17.08
CA GLY A 159 14.65 12.16 -16.02
C GLY A 159 14.31 10.71 -16.38
N GLU A 160 14.05 10.40 -17.66
CA GLU A 160 13.60 9.06 -18.08
C GLU A 160 14.51 7.93 -17.58
N GLY A 161 13.89 6.87 -17.05
CA GLY A 161 14.54 5.72 -16.42
C GLY A 161 14.69 5.84 -14.89
N ILE A 162 14.68 7.05 -14.33
CA ILE A 162 14.72 7.25 -12.87
C ILE A 162 13.46 6.63 -12.25
N ASN A 163 13.65 5.80 -11.22
CA ASN A 163 12.56 5.25 -10.43
C ASN A 163 12.98 5.13 -8.95
N PHE A 164 12.02 5.30 -8.03
CA PHE A 164 12.23 5.12 -6.59
C PHE A 164 10.90 4.97 -5.83
N LEU A 165 10.99 4.49 -4.59
CA LEU A 165 9.92 4.53 -3.61
C LEU A 165 10.09 5.75 -2.68
N SER A 166 8.97 6.31 -2.28
CA SER A 166 8.83 7.49 -1.44
C SER A 166 7.99 7.14 -0.22
N THR A 167 8.62 7.10 0.94
CA THR A 167 8.05 6.65 2.21
C THR A 167 8.14 7.79 3.23
N LEU A 168 7.17 7.86 4.15
CA LEU A 168 7.19 8.80 5.28
C LEU A 168 8.55 8.77 6.02
N SER A 169 9.18 9.93 6.19
CA SER A 169 10.44 10.05 6.93
C SER A 169 10.28 10.44 8.41
N THR A 170 9.08 10.86 8.84
CA THR A 170 8.78 11.14 10.26
C THR A 170 9.08 9.90 11.13
N PRO A 171 10.02 9.99 12.10
CA PRO A 171 10.39 8.87 12.96
C PRO A 171 9.22 8.32 13.78
N ARG A 172 9.22 7.00 14.01
CA ARG A 172 8.22 6.36 14.88
C ARG A 172 8.27 6.84 16.33
N SER A 173 9.38 7.42 16.78
CA SER A 173 9.46 8.08 18.09
C SER A 173 8.55 9.32 18.19
N GLU A 174 8.43 10.13 17.13
CA GLU A 174 7.49 11.25 17.09
C GLU A 174 6.04 10.72 17.07
N VAL A 175 5.75 9.76 16.19
CA VAL A 175 4.42 9.15 16.05
C VAL A 175 3.93 8.49 17.36
N ASN A 176 4.84 7.87 18.12
CA ASN A 176 4.52 7.21 19.38
C ASN A 176 4.54 8.16 20.59
N GLY A 177 4.70 9.48 20.40
CA GLY A 177 4.76 10.47 21.49
C GLY A 177 6.02 10.37 22.37
N GLN A 178 7.10 9.76 21.85
CA GLN A 178 8.39 9.59 22.52
C GLN A 178 9.39 10.72 22.21
N ALA A 179 9.10 11.52 21.17
CA ALA A 179 9.86 12.69 20.76
C ALA A 179 8.90 13.84 20.42
N PRO A 180 9.34 15.12 20.55
CA PRO A 180 8.54 16.27 20.13
C PRO A 180 8.32 16.24 18.60
N ILE A 181 7.12 16.61 18.17
CA ILE A 181 6.76 16.75 16.76
C ILE A 181 7.30 18.04 16.16
N THR A 182 7.40 18.09 14.82
CA THR A 182 7.79 19.28 14.05
C THR A 182 6.61 19.85 13.25
N ASP A 183 6.74 21.07 12.70
CA ASP A 183 5.75 21.68 11.80
C ASP A 183 5.50 20.86 10.52
N LEU A 184 6.40 19.92 10.21
CA LEU A 184 6.36 19.00 9.07
C LEU A 184 5.98 17.56 9.49
N TYR A 185 5.45 17.37 10.70
CA TYR A 185 4.98 16.08 11.19
C TYR A 185 3.98 15.44 10.22
N LEU A 186 4.25 14.18 9.84
CA LEU A 186 3.51 13.40 8.83
C LEU A 186 3.48 13.99 7.40
N GLN A 187 4.34 14.95 7.08
CA GLN A 187 4.37 15.63 5.78
C GLN A 187 5.67 15.42 4.98
N GLU A 188 6.73 14.88 5.59
CA GLU A 188 8.00 14.60 4.90
C GLU A 188 8.12 13.17 4.38
N VAL A 189 8.94 13.01 3.33
CA VAL A 189 9.34 11.71 2.78
C VAL A 189 10.86 11.60 2.66
N ASP A 190 11.35 10.37 2.49
CA ASP A 190 12.76 10.08 2.20
C ASP A 190 13.19 10.53 0.78
N ASN A 191 12.34 10.29 -0.22
CA ASN A 191 12.59 10.56 -1.63
C ASN A 191 11.42 11.33 -2.24
N PRO A 192 11.48 12.67 -2.38
CA PRO A 192 10.39 13.46 -2.96
C PRO A 192 10.34 13.34 -4.49
N LEU A 193 9.16 13.58 -5.07
CA LEU A 193 9.01 13.75 -6.52
C LEU A 193 9.66 15.07 -6.93
N VAL A 194 10.62 15.05 -7.85
CA VAL A 194 11.32 16.27 -8.31
C VAL A 194 10.96 16.60 -9.76
N VAL A 195 10.55 17.84 -10.02
CA VAL A 195 10.08 18.30 -11.34
C VAL A 195 10.56 19.73 -11.64
N PRO A 196 10.68 20.14 -12.91
CA PRO A 196 10.98 21.52 -13.28
C PRO A 196 9.73 22.43 -13.23
N VAL A 197 9.94 23.70 -12.89
CA VAL A 197 8.96 24.79 -12.99
C VAL A 197 8.58 25.06 -14.45
N ASP A 198 7.38 25.63 -14.67
CA ASP A 198 6.83 26.04 -15.97
C ASP A 198 6.73 24.95 -17.05
N LYS A 199 6.77 23.68 -16.64
CA LYS A 199 6.64 22.51 -17.50
C LYS A 199 5.36 21.73 -17.21
N LYS A 200 4.68 21.27 -18.28
CA LYS A 200 3.45 20.48 -18.16
C LYS A 200 3.83 19.05 -17.77
N ILE A 201 3.65 18.72 -16.50
CA ILE A 201 3.93 17.41 -15.94
C ILE A 201 2.66 16.56 -16.04
N ARG A 202 2.68 15.49 -16.84
CA ARG A 202 1.62 14.48 -16.84
C ARG A 202 1.91 13.45 -15.76
N ILE A 203 0.94 13.24 -14.89
CA ILE A 203 0.97 12.23 -13.84
C ILE A 203 0.06 11.08 -14.28
N ILE A 204 0.62 9.88 -14.38
CA ILE A 204 -0.10 8.64 -14.70
C ILE A 204 -0.25 7.84 -13.40
N THR A 205 -1.46 7.74 -12.87
CA THR A 205 -1.73 7.17 -11.54
C THR A 205 -2.35 5.77 -11.62
N THR A 206 -1.79 4.83 -10.86
CA THR A 206 -2.28 3.45 -10.65
C THR A 206 -1.89 2.95 -9.26
N ALA A 207 -2.30 1.75 -8.85
CA ALA A 207 -1.91 1.15 -7.57
C ALA A 207 -1.63 -0.36 -7.72
N ASN A 208 -0.84 -0.92 -6.80
CA ASN A 208 -0.48 -2.34 -6.83
C ASN A 208 -1.19 -3.21 -5.76
N ASP A 209 -1.94 -2.60 -4.83
CA ASP A 209 -2.63 -3.30 -3.74
C ASP A 209 -4.10 -2.90 -3.58
N VAL A 210 -4.38 -1.74 -2.97
CA VAL A 210 -5.71 -1.20 -2.71
C VAL A 210 -5.90 0.14 -3.42
N VAL A 211 -7.07 0.76 -3.27
CA VAL A 211 -7.28 2.12 -3.80
C VAL A 211 -6.56 3.13 -2.92
N HIS A 212 -5.82 4.04 -3.55
CA HIS A 212 -5.25 5.24 -2.93
C HIS A 212 -5.71 6.48 -3.70
N SER A 213 -5.32 7.69 -3.30
CA SER A 213 -5.53 8.88 -4.14
C SER A 213 -4.45 9.92 -3.95
N TRP A 214 -3.73 10.20 -5.04
CA TRP A 214 -2.59 11.12 -5.03
C TRP A 214 -3.11 12.55 -5.14
N TYR A 215 -2.83 13.37 -4.11
CA TYR A 215 -3.35 14.73 -4.00
C TYR A 215 -2.26 15.72 -3.59
N VAL A 216 -2.15 16.84 -4.32
CA VAL A 216 -1.34 18.00 -3.92
C VAL A 216 -2.24 19.26 -3.98
N PRO A 217 -2.69 19.80 -2.82
CA PRO A 217 -3.67 20.88 -2.77
C PRO A 217 -3.25 22.14 -3.52
N ALA A 218 -2.03 22.65 -3.29
CA ALA A 218 -1.49 23.83 -3.99
C ALA A 218 -1.48 23.70 -5.53
N PHE A 219 -1.50 22.47 -6.06
CA PHE A 219 -1.54 22.22 -7.51
C PHE A 219 -2.95 22.07 -8.07
N GLY A 220 -3.97 21.91 -7.22
CA GLY A 220 -5.35 21.65 -7.66
C GLY A 220 -5.54 20.24 -8.24
N VAL A 221 -4.62 19.31 -7.97
CA VAL A 221 -4.60 17.97 -8.57
C VAL A 221 -4.86 16.90 -7.52
N LYS A 222 -6.02 16.23 -7.63
CA LYS A 222 -6.36 14.95 -7.00
C LYS A 222 -6.61 13.92 -8.11
N GLN A 223 -5.98 12.76 -8.03
CA GLN A 223 -6.32 11.64 -8.91
C GLN A 223 -6.17 10.31 -8.18
N ASP A 224 -7.27 9.57 -8.13
CA ASP A 224 -7.32 8.26 -7.49
C ASP A 224 -6.41 7.26 -8.22
N ALA A 225 -5.84 6.35 -7.44
CA ALA A 225 -4.97 5.26 -7.83
C ALA A 225 -5.71 3.94 -7.61
N ILE A 226 -6.22 3.29 -8.65
CA ILE A 226 -7.00 2.04 -8.54
C ILE A 226 -6.18 0.89 -9.15
N PRO A 227 -6.06 -0.27 -8.46
CA PRO A 227 -5.42 -1.45 -9.02
C PRO A 227 -6.04 -1.91 -10.34
N GLY A 228 -5.20 -2.25 -11.33
CA GLY A 228 -5.64 -2.67 -12.66
C GLY A 228 -6.12 -1.55 -13.59
N PHE A 229 -6.25 -0.31 -13.11
CA PHE A 229 -6.60 0.85 -13.93
C PHE A 229 -5.44 1.84 -14.01
N VAL A 230 -5.27 2.43 -15.18
CA VAL A 230 -4.33 3.53 -15.41
C VAL A 230 -5.15 4.77 -15.73
N ARG A 231 -5.00 5.82 -14.92
CA ARG A 231 -5.61 7.13 -15.15
C ARG A 231 -4.53 8.19 -15.24
N ASP A 232 -4.87 9.34 -15.81
CA ASP A 232 -3.95 10.45 -15.90
C ASP A 232 -4.57 11.79 -15.47
N THR A 233 -3.66 12.66 -15.06
CA THR A 233 -3.90 14.05 -14.68
C THR A 233 -2.64 14.85 -15.01
N TRP A 234 -2.64 16.16 -14.80
CA TRP A 234 -1.49 17.00 -15.09
C TRP A 234 -1.44 18.22 -14.19
N PHE A 235 -0.24 18.79 -14.01
CA PHE A 235 -0.05 20.13 -13.47
C PHE A 235 1.07 20.89 -14.21
N LYS A 236 1.07 22.21 -14.09
CA LYS A 236 2.21 23.09 -14.44
C LYS A 236 2.42 24.04 -13.27
N ALA A 237 3.44 23.79 -12.47
CA ALA A 237 3.79 24.66 -11.35
C ALA A 237 4.45 25.95 -11.86
N GLU A 238 4.02 27.10 -11.37
CA GLU A 238 4.50 28.43 -11.79
C GLU A 238 5.47 29.06 -10.79
N LYS A 239 5.83 28.32 -9.73
CA LYS A 239 6.74 28.73 -8.67
C LYS A 239 7.61 27.55 -8.27
N THR A 240 8.89 27.80 -8.03
CA THR A 240 9.79 26.84 -7.38
C THR A 240 9.48 26.70 -5.89
N GLY A 241 9.89 25.59 -5.29
CA GLY A 241 9.67 25.30 -3.87
C GLY A 241 9.27 23.85 -3.61
N THR A 242 9.03 23.52 -2.35
CA THR A 242 8.56 22.20 -1.92
C THR A 242 7.09 22.27 -1.57
N PHE A 243 6.28 21.42 -2.17
CA PHE A 243 4.82 21.37 -2.00
C PHE A 243 4.41 20.03 -1.41
N ARG A 244 3.52 20.08 -0.42
CA ARG A 244 3.09 18.91 0.37
C ARG A 244 1.67 18.50 -0.02
N GLY A 245 1.42 17.20 0.10
CA GLY A 245 0.21 16.54 -0.33
C GLY A 245 0.02 15.22 0.41
N PHE A 246 -1.06 14.51 0.11
CA PHE A 246 -1.52 13.40 0.95
C PHE A 246 -2.19 12.29 0.13
N CYS A 247 -2.26 11.09 0.71
CA CYS A 247 -3.25 10.12 0.27
C CYS A 247 -4.65 10.59 0.70
N THR A 248 -5.61 10.61 -0.22
CA THR A 248 -6.98 11.09 0.03
C THR A 248 -8.04 10.07 -0.38
N GLU A 249 -7.74 8.79 -0.25
CA GLU A 249 -8.67 7.66 -0.33
C GLU A 249 -8.28 6.62 0.72
N LEU A 250 -9.25 6.04 1.43
CA LEU A 250 -8.98 5.25 2.63
C LEU A 250 -8.32 3.89 2.31
N CYS A 251 -7.00 3.83 2.46
CA CYS A 251 -6.17 2.68 2.06
C CYS A 251 -5.71 1.77 3.21
N GLY A 252 -6.35 1.85 4.38
CA GLY A 252 -6.10 0.97 5.54
C GLY A 252 -5.37 1.63 6.71
N LYS A 253 -4.76 0.82 7.59
CA LYS A 253 -4.27 1.23 8.92
C LYS A 253 -3.40 2.48 8.92
N GLU A 254 -2.38 2.54 8.06
CA GLU A 254 -1.43 3.65 8.03
C GLU A 254 -1.76 4.67 6.92
N HIS A 255 -3.04 4.81 6.53
CA HIS A 255 -3.51 5.77 5.51
C HIS A 255 -3.01 7.21 5.72
N ALA A 256 -2.98 7.67 6.98
CA ALA A 256 -2.50 9.00 7.36
C ALA A 256 -0.96 9.16 7.32
N TYR A 257 -0.21 8.10 7.01
CA TYR A 257 1.25 8.02 7.10
C TYR A 257 1.92 7.83 5.74
N MET A 258 1.27 8.26 4.65
CA MET A 258 1.82 8.23 3.29
C MET A 258 1.64 9.58 2.56
N PRO A 259 2.37 10.62 3.02
CA PRO A 259 2.34 11.93 2.38
C PRO A 259 2.94 11.90 0.98
N VAL A 260 2.68 12.98 0.25
CA VAL A 260 3.27 13.31 -1.05
C VAL A 260 4.12 14.56 -0.86
N VAL A 261 5.36 14.55 -1.34
CA VAL A 261 6.19 15.75 -1.42
C VAL A 261 6.64 15.94 -2.86
N VAL A 262 6.40 17.12 -3.41
CA VAL A 262 6.86 17.52 -4.74
C VAL A 262 7.80 18.72 -4.62
N VAL A 263 9.05 18.55 -5.07
CA VAL A 263 10.04 19.62 -5.16
C VAL A 263 10.05 20.15 -6.59
N VAL A 264 9.67 21.41 -6.75
CA VAL A 264 9.68 22.14 -8.02
C VAL A 264 10.96 22.97 -8.10
N LEU A 265 11.82 22.63 -9.06
CA LEU A 265 13.14 23.22 -9.26
C LEU A 265 13.18 24.15 -10.49
N SER A 266 14.24 24.95 -10.61
CA SER A 266 14.57 25.59 -11.89
C SER A 266 14.90 24.53 -12.94
N ALA A 267 14.89 24.88 -14.23
CA ALA A 267 15.28 23.95 -15.29
C ALA A 267 16.75 23.49 -15.18
N GLU A 268 17.63 24.37 -14.68
CA GLU A 268 19.06 24.10 -14.46
C GLU A 268 19.25 23.15 -13.26
N ASP A 269 18.62 23.44 -12.13
CA ASP A 269 18.67 22.60 -10.93
C ASP A 269 18.03 21.23 -11.16
N TYR A 270 16.93 21.17 -11.93
CA TYR A 270 16.32 19.90 -12.32
C TYR A 270 17.27 19.08 -13.21
N THR A 271 17.97 19.71 -14.16
CA THR A 271 19.00 19.06 -14.98
C THR A 271 20.11 18.48 -14.10
N ALA A 272 20.65 19.28 -13.18
CA ALA A 272 21.70 18.86 -12.26
C ALA A 272 21.23 17.72 -11.34
N TRP A 273 19.97 17.74 -10.87
CA TRP A 273 19.38 16.66 -10.09
C TRP A 273 19.25 15.38 -10.92
N VAL A 274 18.74 15.45 -12.16
CA VAL A 274 18.64 14.29 -13.07
C VAL A 274 20.01 13.66 -13.31
N ASP A 275 21.02 14.46 -13.61
CA ASP A 275 22.38 13.97 -13.83
C ASP A 275 22.97 13.34 -12.55
N GLY A 276 22.66 13.92 -11.38
CA GLY A 276 23.00 13.34 -10.08
C GLY A 276 22.35 11.97 -9.85
N GLN A 277 21.06 11.82 -10.16
CA GLN A 277 20.35 10.55 -10.05
C GLN A 277 20.88 9.52 -11.06
N LYS A 278 21.10 9.90 -12.32
CA LYS A 278 21.68 9.00 -13.33
C LYS A 278 23.09 8.55 -12.94
N LYS A 279 23.91 9.42 -12.34
CA LYS A 279 25.22 9.03 -11.77
C LYS A 279 25.08 8.08 -10.59
N LYS A 280 24.12 8.29 -9.68
CA LYS A 280 23.83 7.34 -8.58
C LYS A 280 23.38 5.99 -9.13
N MET A 281 22.44 5.97 -10.07
CA MET A 281 21.97 4.76 -10.73
C MET A 281 23.09 4.04 -11.49
N ALA A 282 24.02 4.77 -12.11
CA ALA A 282 25.19 4.21 -12.79
C ALA A 282 26.29 3.73 -11.82
N ALA A 283 26.46 4.36 -10.66
CA ALA A 283 27.37 3.92 -9.61
C ALA A 283 26.81 2.73 -8.81
N SER A 284 25.48 2.65 -8.70
CA SER A 284 24.73 1.49 -8.22
C SER A 284 24.39 0.51 -9.35
N ALA A 285 24.83 0.77 -10.59
CA ALA A 285 24.64 -0.16 -11.70
C ALA A 285 25.57 -1.33 -11.47
N ASP A 286 24.94 -2.38 -10.98
CA ASP A 286 25.46 -3.71 -10.89
C ASP A 286 25.99 -4.17 -12.26
N ASP A 287 27.32 -4.22 -12.42
CA ASP A 287 27.97 -4.66 -13.65
C ASP A 287 27.89 -6.20 -13.72
N PRO A 288 27.06 -6.76 -14.63
CA PRO A 288 26.88 -8.21 -14.70
C PRO A 288 28.15 -8.94 -15.18
N ASN A 289 29.13 -8.21 -15.72
CA ASN A 289 30.40 -8.73 -16.21
C ASN A 289 31.51 -8.69 -15.15
N LYS A 290 31.33 -7.94 -14.06
CA LYS A 290 32.28 -7.95 -12.95
C LYS A 290 32.23 -9.30 -12.25
N THR A 291 33.39 -9.88 -11.99
CA THR A 291 33.53 -10.97 -11.02
C THR A 291 33.49 -10.39 -9.61
N TYR A 292 32.45 -10.67 -8.84
CA TYR A 292 32.31 -10.22 -7.46
C TYR A 292 32.96 -11.21 -6.48
N THR A 293 33.49 -10.68 -5.37
CA THR A 293 34.05 -11.49 -4.28
C THR A 293 32.96 -12.07 -3.38
N MET A 294 33.30 -13.12 -2.60
CA MET A 294 32.42 -13.72 -1.59
C MET A 294 31.90 -12.66 -0.60
N ASP A 295 32.76 -11.77 -0.11
CA ASP A 295 32.38 -10.78 0.90
C ASP A 295 31.44 -9.70 0.35
N GLU A 296 31.67 -9.22 -0.88
CA GLU A 296 30.76 -8.29 -1.56
C GLU A 296 29.36 -8.91 -1.75
N LEU A 297 29.30 -10.15 -2.24
CA LEU A 297 28.05 -10.87 -2.48
C LEU A 297 27.34 -11.25 -1.16
N LYS A 298 28.08 -11.62 -0.11
CA LYS A 298 27.49 -11.90 1.21
C LYS A 298 26.98 -10.64 1.89
N ALA A 299 27.71 -9.53 1.82
CA ALA A 299 27.28 -8.26 2.44
C ALA A 299 26.02 -7.72 1.78
N ARG A 300 25.96 -7.70 0.44
CA ARG A 300 24.74 -7.33 -0.30
C ARG A 300 23.63 -8.37 -0.12
N GLY A 301 23.98 -9.66 -0.14
CA GLY A 301 23.03 -10.75 0.00
C GLY A 301 22.29 -10.73 1.33
N ALA A 302 22.96 -10.34 2.43
CA ALA A 302 22.33 -10.10 3.72
C ALA A 302 21.26 -8.99 3.67
N GLN A 303 21.50 -7.91 2.91
CA GLN A 303 20.55 -6.80 2.74
C GLN A 303 19.34 -7.23 1.88
N VAL A 304 19.58 -7.92 0.77
CA VAL A 304 18.53 -8.50 -0.09
C VAL A 304 17.70 -9.51 0.69
N TYR A 305 18.34 -10.40 1.45
CA TYR A 305 17.69 -11.39 2.31
C TYR A 305 16.80 -10.73 3.36
N THR A 306 17.33 -9.74 4.09
CA THR A 306 16.58 -9.02 5.13
C THR A 306 15.35 -8.30 4.56
N SER A 307 15.49 -7.70 3.38
CA SER A 307 14.43 -6.91 2.74
C SER A 307 13.32 -7.75 2.11
N ASN A 308 13.66 -8.93 1.57
CA ASN A 308 12.75 -9.70 0.69
C ASN A 308 12.40 -11.11 1.22
N CYS A 309 13.34 -11.78 1.91
CA CYS A 309 13.27 -13.22 2.19
C CYS A 309 12.98 -13.52 3.67
N ALA A 310 13.53 -12.71 4.58
CA ALA A 310 13.47 -12.92 6.02
C ALA A 310 12.05 -12.87 6.62
N VAL A 311 11.10 -12.22 5.95
CA VAL A 311 9.68 -12.19 6.38
C VAL A 311 9.05 -13.60 6.41
N CYS A 312 9.46 -14.49 5.49
CA CYS A 312 8.99 -15.88 5.44
C CYS A 312 10.00 -16.85 6.05
N HIS A 313 11.29 -16.70 5.73
CA HIS A 313 12.34 -17.65 6.13
C HIS A 313 12.99 -17.34 7.50
N GLN A 314 12.52 -16.29 8.18
CA GLN A 314 13.07 -15.70 9.42
C GLN A 314 14.48 -15.11 9.24
N PRO A 315 14.88 -14.08 10.02
CA PRO A 315 16.26 -13.56 10.00
C PRO A 315 17.34 -14.61 10.29
N THR A 316 16.96 -15.70 10.97
CA THR A 316 17.82 -16.84 11.32
C THR A 316 17.86 -17.96 10.27
N GLY A 317 17.13 -17.82 9.15
CA GLY A 317 17.04 -18.85 8.11
C GLY A 317 16.29 -20.12 8.51
N LYS A 318 15.68 -20.18 9.71
CA LYS A 318 15.00 -21.37 10.24
C LYS A 318 13.60 -21.62 9.67
N GLY A 319 13.00 -20.66 8.97
CA GLY A 319 11.62 -20.76 8.51
C GLY A 319 10.58 -20.74 9.65
N ALA A 320 9.30 -20.86 9.29
CA ALA A 320 8.20 -20.96 10.24
C ALA A 320 6.96 -21.58 9.56
N GLY A 321 6.33 -22.56 10.20
CA GLY A 321 5.09 -23.18 9.71
C GLY A 321 5.23 -23.78 8.31
N GLN A 322 4.55 -23.19 7.32
CA GLN A 322 4.59 -23.62 5.91
C GLN A 322 5.84 -23.11 5.17
N PHE A 323 6.59 -22.17 5.72
CA PHE A 323 7.81 -21.63 5.12
C PHE A 323 9.02 -22.45 5.55
N PRO A 324 9.72 -23.15 4.64
CA PRO A 324 10.79 -24.07 5.00
C PRO A 324 12.04 -23.34 5.51
N ALA A 325 12.82 -24.03 6.33
CA ALA A 325 14.17 -23.62 6.69
C ALA A 325 15.07 -23.55 5.44
N LEU A 326 15.93 -22.54 5.39
CA LEU A 326 17.06 -22.41 4.48
C LEU A 326 18.36 -22.87 5.15
N ASP A 327 18.50 -22.58 6.45
CA ASP A 327 19.60 -23.06 7.29
C ASP A 327 19.59 -24.60 7.42
N GLY A 328 20.71 -25.23 7.05
CA GLY A 328 20.86 -26.69 6.97
C GLY A 328 20.02 -27.35 5.87
N SER A 329 19.42 -26.59 4.97
CA SER A 329 18.42 -27.11 4.03
C SER A 329 19.04 -27.89 2.86
N LYS A 330 18.26 -28.83 2.30
CA LYS A 330 18.65 -29.58 1.08
C LYS A 330 18.76 -28.69 -0.16
N ILE A 331 18.15 -27.51 -0.17
CA ILE A 331 18.21 -26.55 -1.27
C ILE A 331 19.47 -25.68 -1.16
N ALA A 332 19.78 -25.18 0.03
CA ALA A 332 20.97 -24.37 0.26
C ALA A 332 22.28 -25.18 0.18
N ASN A 333 22.27 -26.47 0.54
CA ASN A 333 23.48 -27.33 0.51
C ASN A 333 23.51 -28.30 -0.68
N GLY A 334 22.41 -28.50 -1.40
CA GLY A 334 22.34 -29.30 -2.62
C GLY A 334 22.63 -28.49 -3.90
N PRO A 335 22.56 -29.12 -5.10
CA PRO A 335 22.99 -28.54 -6.38
C PRO A 335 22.52 -27.10 -6.62
N ILE A 336 23.44 -26.21 -6.99
CA ILE A 336 23.18 -24.76 -7.06
C ILE A 336 22.11 -24.39 -8.10
N ALA A 337 22.01 -25.14 -9.21
CA ALA A 337 20.94 -25.03 -10.20
C ALA A 337 19.53 -25.14 -9.57
N GLY A 338 19.35 -26.02 -8.59
CA GLY A 338 18.08 -26.20 -7.90
C GLY A 338 17.71 -24.97 -7.05
N HIS A 339 18.70 -24.38 -6.39
CA HIS A 339 18.49 -23.16 -5.60
C HIS A 339 18.15 -21.96 -6.51
N VAL A 340 18.95 -21.74 -7.55
CA VAL A 340 18.77 -20.69 -8.56
C VAL A 340 17.41 -20.80 -9.24
N SER A 341 16.97 -22.00 -9.61
CA SER A 341 15.66 -22.20 -10.22
C SER A 341 14.49 -21.91 -9.28
N ILE A 342 14.64 -22.10 -7.96
CA ILE A 342 13.58 -21.79 -6.98
C ILE A 342 13.46 -20.27 -6.80
N VAL A 343 14.58 -19.55 -6.64
CA VAL A 343 14.57 -18.08 -6.49
C VAL A 343 14.05 -17.41 -7.77
N LEU A 344 14.53 -17.82 -8.95
CA LEU A 344 14.13 -17.23 -10.23
C LEU A 344 12.67 -17.48 -10.63
N LYS A 345 12.03 -18.57 -10.16
CA LYS A 345 10.69 -18.99 -10.63
C LYS A 345 9.62 -19.00 -9.54
N GLY A 346 10.01 -18.95 -8.27
CA GLY A 346 9.13 -19.20 -7.13
C GLY A 346 8.79 -20.68 -6.97
N LYS A 347 8.14 -21.02 -5.85
CA LYS A 347 7.61 -22.36 -5.59
C LYS A 347 6.52 -22.31 -4.50
N GLY A 348 5.32 -22.77 -4.82
CA GLY A 348 4.19 -22.72 -3.89
C GLY A 348 3.87 -21.26 -3.53
N ALA A 349 3.91 -20.92 -2.23
CA ALA A 349 3.70 -19.56 -1.75
C ALA A 349 4.93 -18.63 -1.90
N MET A 350 6.10 -19.14 -2.31
CA MET A 350 7.29 -18.30 -2.54
C MET A 350 7.17 -17.56 -3.89
N PRO A 351 7.25 -16.21 -3.92
CA PRO A 351 7.16 -15.42 -5.15
C PRO A 351 8.27 -15.74 -6.18
N ASN A 352 8.00 -15.40 -7.44
CA ASN A 352 9.02 -15.32 -8.48
C ASN A 352 9.84 -14.04 -8.30
N TRP A 353 11.13 -14.18 -7.98
CA TRP A 353 12.04 -13.03 -7.82
C TRP A 353 12.80 -12.67 -9.09
N GLY A 354 12.71 -13.50 -10.14
CA GLY A 354 13.31 -13.18 -11.45
C GLY A 354 12.72 -11.91 -12.07
N ALA A 355 11.44 -11.61 -11.83
CA ALA A 355 10.82 -10.40 -12.38
C ALA A 355 11.18 -9.10 -11.63
N THR A 356 11.71 -9.19 -10.40
CA THR A 356 11.84 -8.06 -9.46
C THR A 356 13.25 -7.79 -8.97
N LEU A 357 14.10 -8.81 -8.84
CA LEU A 357 15.51 -8.66 -8.46
C LEU A 357 16.42 -8.75 -9.70
N ASN A 358 17.51 -7.98 -9.67
CA ASN A 358 18.54 -7.98 -10.71
C ASN A 358 19.48 -9.20 -10.57
N ASP A 359 20.37 -9.42 -11.55
CA ASP A 359 21.27 -10.57 -11.58
C ASP A 359 22.29 -10.59 -10.43
N VAL A 360 22.80 -9.43 -10.03
CA VAL A 360 23.71 -9.31 -8.88
C VAL A 360 22.98 -9.51 -7.57
N GLU A 361 21.74 -9.03 -7.42
CA GLU A 361 20.93 -9.25 -6.21
C GLU A 361 20.61 -10.73 -5.99
N ILE A 362 20.22 -11.45 -7.04
CA ILE A 362 19.98 -12.90 -6.99
C ILE A 362 21.29 -13.67 -6.74
N ALA A 363 22.38 -13.29 -7.41
CA ALA A 363 23.71 -13.83 -7.15
C ALA A 363 24.14 -13.63 -5.68
N SER A 364 23.88 -12.44 -5.15
CA SER A 364 24.22 -12.05 -3.78
C SER A 364 23.42 -12.84 -2.74
N VAL A 365 22.08 -12.88 -2.86
CA VAL A 365 21.22 -13.53 -1.85
C VAL A 365 21.47 -15.04 -1.79
N ILE A 366 21.62 -15.70 -2.95
CA ILE A 366 21.93 -17.13 -3.01
C ILE A 366 23.33 -17.41 -2.44
N THR A 367 24.33 -16.58 -2.78
CA THR A 367 25.68 -16.71 -2.21
C THR A 367 25.67 -16.50 -0.68
N TYR A 368 24.86 -15.56 -0.17
CA TYR A 368 24.67 -15.36 1.27
C TYR A 368 24.02 -16.56 1.94
N GLU A 369 22.89 -17.05 1.44
CA GLU A 369 22.13 -18.17 2.01
C GLU A 369 22.93 -19.48 2.01
N ARG A 370 23.75 -19.73 0.99
CA ARG A 370 24.60 -20.94 0.88
C ARG A 370 25.88 -20.88 1.73
N ASN A 371 26.20 -19.73 2.33
CA ASN A 371 27.43 -19.48 3.09
C ASN A 371 27.21 -18.80 4.45
N THR A 372 26.00 -18.89 5.00
CA THR A 372 25.59 -18.30 6.30
C THR A 372 24.78 -19.29 7.12
N TRP A 373 24.67 -19.04 8.43
CA TRP A 373 24.11 -19.98 9.43
C TRP A 373 24.90 -21.29 9.42
N GLY A 374 24.27 -22.46 9.37
CA GLY A 374 24.92 -23.76 9.21
C GLY A 374 25.26 -24.14 7.76
N ASN A 375 25.00 -23.26 6.78
CA ASN A 375 25.34 -23.49 5.37
C ASN A 375 26.76 -22.97 5.10
N HIS A 376 27.68 -23.87 4.74
CA HIS A 376 29.10 -23.56 4.52
C HIS A 376 29.62 -24.18 3.22
N THR A 377 28.88 -23.99 2.13
CA THR A 377 29.17 -24.62 0.83
C THR A 377 30.45 -24.13 0.16
N GLY A 378 30.87 -22.89 0.42
CA GLY A 378 31.94 -22.22 -0.32
C GLY A 378 31.52 -21.73 -1.71
N ASP A 379 30.27 -21.97 -2.14
CA ASP A 379 29.82 -21.62 -3.48
C ASP A 379 29.68 -20.11 -3.64
N ILE A 380 30.22 -19.57 -4.73
CA ILE A 380 30.01 -18.18 -5.14
C ILE A 380 29.21 -18.20 -6.44
N LEU A 381 27.98 -17.69 -6.41
CA LEU A 381 27.18 -17.49 -7.62
C LEU A 381 27.52 -16.11 -8.20
N GLN A 382 27.95 -16.07 -9.45
CA GLN A 382 28.23 -14.83 -10.16
C GLN A 382 26.99 -14.30 -10.91
N PRO A 383 26.88 -12.98 -11.14
CA PRO A 383 25.72 -12.37 -11.82
C PRO A 383 25.52 -12.91 -13.24
N MET A 384 26.61 -13.07 -13.99
CA MET A 384 26.59 -13.68 -15.33
C MET A 384 25.98 -15.10 -15.33
N GLN A 385 26.12 -15.87 -14.24
CA GLN A 385 25.51 -17.20 -14.12
C GLN A 385 24.00 -17.12 -13.87
N VAL A 386 23.49 -16.02 -13.29
CA VAL A 386 22.05 -15.75 -13.17
C VAL A 386 21.49 -15.30 -14.52
N ALA A 387 22.21 -14.44 -15.25
CA ALA A 387 21.85 -14.04 -16.61
C ALA A 387 21.77 -15.25 -17.56
N ASP A 388 22.75 -16.16 -17.50
CA ASP A 388 22.72 -17.46 -18.20
C ASP A 388 21.50 -18.30 -17.77
N ALA A 389 21.21 -18.38 -16.46
CA ALA A 389 20.09 -19.16 -15.93
C ALA A 389 18.71 -18.65 -16.36
N ARG A 390 18.53 -17.33 -16.49
CA ARG A 390 17.34 -16.70 -17.08
C ARG A 390 17.13 -17.12 -18.54
N ASN A 391 18.23 -17.26 -19.27
CA ASN A 391 18.27 -17.74 -20.65
C ASN A 391 18.25 -19.30 -20.74
N GLY A 392 17.97 -20.00 -19.64
CA GLY A 392 17.79 -21.45 -19.58
C GLY A 392 19.07 -22.26 -19.27
N LYS A 393 20.24 -21.62 -19.19
CA LYS A 393 21.52 -22.27 -18.91
C LYS A 393 21.83 -22.21 -17.41
N MET A 394 21.35 -23.20 -16.67
CA MET A 394 21.55 -23.28 -15.21
C MET A 394 23.03 -23.48 -14.82
N PRO A 395 23.50 -22.89 -13.69
CA PRO A 395 24.86 -23.07 -13.21
C PRO A 395 25.13 -24.51 -12.71
N ALA A 396 26.31 -25.03 -13.05
CA ALA A 396 26.77 -26.34 -12.61
C ALA A 396 27.46 -26.29 -11.23
N GLY A 397 27.45 -27.41 -10.50
CA GLY A 397 28.13 -27.57 -9.21
C GLY A 397 27.23 -27.42 -7.98
N GLY A 398 27.86 -27.24 -6.81
CA GLY A 398 27.17 -27.02 -5.54
C GLY A 398 26.49 -28.24 -4.91
N ASP A 399 26.77 -29.47 -5.34
CA ASP A 399 26.24 -30.68 -4.70
C ASP A 399 27.12 -31.14 -3.53
N HIS A 400 26.96 -30.46 -2.39
CA HIS A 400 27.73 -30.75 -1.17
C HIS A 400 27.11 -31.88 -0.33
N LEU A 401 25.96 -32.42 -0.76
CA LEU A 401 25.27 -33.52 -0.08
C LEU A 401 25.66 -34.90 -0.65
N ALA A 402 26.16 -34.98 -1.87
CA ALA A 402 26.67 -36.22 -2.48
C ALA A 402 27.90 -36.82 -1.76
N GLY A 403 28.69 -36.01 -1.05
CA GLY A 403 29.93 -36.44 -0.40
C GLY A 403 29.77 -37.14 0.96
N ALA A 404 28.62 -37.00 1.63
CA ALA A 404 28.44 -37.42 3.03
C ALA A 404 28.19 -38.93 3.23
N GLY A 405 28.13 -39.73 2.15
CA GLY A 405 27.71 -41.13 2.20
C GLY A 405 28.81 -42.20 2.15
N ALA A 406 30.10 -41.82 2.07
CA ALA A 406 31.17 -42.72 1.63
C ALA A 406 32.36 -42.90 2.60
N ALA A 407 32.23 -42.51 3.88
CA ALA A 407 33.31 -42.61 4.87
C ALA A 407 32.85 -43.14 6.23
N ALA A 408 32.42 -44.41 6.28
CA ALA A 408 32.16 -45.13 7.52
C ALA A 408 32.40 -46.65 7.37
N GLY A 409 33.65 -47.09 7.58
CA GLY A 409 34.02 -48.51 7.64
C GLY A 409 35.53 -48.72 7.65
N SER A 410 36.02 -49.55 8.61
CA SER A 410 37.44 -49.90 8.87
C SER A 410 38.39 -48.71 9.20
N ASP A 411 39.20 -48.71 10.26
CA ASP A 411 39.52 -49.75 11.25
C ASP A 411 39.77 -49.16 12.65
N ALA A 412 39.74 -50.02 13.67
CA ALA A 412 40.10 -49.68 15.04
C ALA A 412 41.54 -50.14 15.36
N ALA A 413 42.31 -49.31 16.10
CA ALA A 413 43.05 -49.69 17.34
C ALA A 413 44.22 -48.74 17.66
N ALA A 414 44.48 -48.57 18.98
CA ALA A 414 45.71 -48.07 19.62
C ALA A 414 46.13 -46.59 19.37
N SER A 415 46.75 -45.86 20.30
CA SER A 415 46.94 -46.03 21.77
C SER A 415 47.63 -44.78 22.37
N GLY A 416 47.40 -44.47 23.66
CA GLY A 416 48.17 -43.48 24.45
C GLY A 416 47.56 -42.08 24.44
N ALA A 417 47.02 -41.46 25.51
CA ALA A 417 47.27 -41.43 26.97
C ALA A 417 48.13 -40.22 27.45
N ALA A 418 47.67 -39.60 28.55
CA ALA A 418 48.12 -38.40 29.28
C ALA A 418 47.45 -37.06 28.86
N GLY A 419 46.84 -36.28 29.78
CA GLY A 419 46.48 -36.56 31.18
C GLY A 419 46.14 -35.29 32.00
N ALA A 420 45.19 -35.40 32.95
CA ALA A 420 44.89 -34.46 34.05
C ALA A 420 44.40 -33.03 33.68
N SER A 421 43.50 -32.36 34.42
CA SER A 421 42.72 -32.74 35.64
C SER A 421 41.60 -31.71 35.91
N ASP A 422 40.48 -32.16 36.49
CA ASP A 422 39.61 -31.50 37.49
C ASP A 422 39.02 -30.07 37.23
N ALA A 423 37.88 -29.63 37.77
CA ALA A 423 36.62 -30.21 38.27
C ALA A 423 35.63 -29.01 38.45
N ALA A 424 34.34 -29.09 38.81
CA ALA A 424 33.45 -30.17 39.26
C ALA A 424 31.96 -29.81 38.94
N SER A 425 31.03 -30.72 39.27
CA SER A 425 29.65 -30.52 39.81
C SER A 425 28.78 -29.29 39.44
N ALA A 426 27.45 -29.41 39.27
CA ALA A 426 26.55 -30.57 39.18
C ALA A 426 25.14 -30.10 38.76
N ALA A 427 24.37 -30.97 38.09
CA ALA A 427 22.92 -30.89 38.05
C ALA A 427 22.30 -31.54 39.31
N PRO A 428 21.01 -31.32 39.58
CA PRO A 428 20.01 -32.37 39.33
C PRO A 428 18.82 -31.83 38.50
N ALA A 429 18.12 -32.58 37.61
CA ALA A 429 17.41 -33.87 37.77
C ALA A 429 16.23 -33.77 38.76
N ALA A 430 15.02 -34.32 38.57
CA ALA A 430 14.37 -35.07 37.47
C ALA A 430 12.86 -34.61 37.42
N SER A 431 11.80 -35.32 36.99
CA SER A 431 11.58 -36.71 36.55
C SER A 431 10.27 -36.86 35.73
N ALA A 432 10.20 -37.95 34.95
CA ALA A 432 9.06 -38.77 34.50
C ALA A 432 7.59 -38.25 34.40
N ALA A 433 6.93 -38.72 33.34
CA ALA A 433 5.47 -38.70 33.15
C ALA A 433 4.70 -39.66 34.08
N PRO A 434 3.36 -39.63 34.04
CA PRO A 434 2.65 -40.85 33.66
C PRO A 434 1.63 -40.64 32.52
N ALA A 435 1.21 -41.74 31.90
CA ALA A 435 0.30 -41.75 30.75
C ALA A 435 -1.15 -42.15 31.12
N SER A 436 -2.11 -41.36 30.65
CA SER A 436 -3.48 -41.70 30.23
C SER A 436 -4.08 -40.42 29.63
N GLY A 437 -5.03 -40.41 28.70
CA GLY A 437 -5.82 -41.40 27.99
C GLY A 437 -6.50 -40.68 26.82
N ALA A 438 -7.15 -41.38 25.91
CA ALA A 438 -7.62 -40.79 24.65
C ALA A 438 -8.82 -39.85 24.83
N ALA A 439 -8.72 -38.63 24.29
CA ALA A 439 -9.84 -37.84 23.78
C ALA A 439 -9.33 -36.97 22.63
N SER A 440 -9.99 -37.06 21.48
CA SER A 440 -9.71 -36.26 20.29
C SER A 440 -10.31 -34.87 20.42
N ASP A 441 -9.53 -33.82 20.14
CA ASP A 441 -10.06 -32.56 19.59
C ASP A 441 -8.98 -31.90 18.72
N ALA A 442 -8.91 -32.33 17.47
CA ALA A 442 -8.19 -31.61 16.43
C ALA A 442 -9.14 -30.59 15.80
N SER A 443 -9.11 -29.34 16.29
CA SER A 443 -9.77 -28.25 15.58
C SER A 443 -9.08 -28.04 14.23
N ALA A 444 -9.80 -28.35 13.16
CA ALA A 444 -9.33 -28.08 11.80
C ALA A 444 -9.06 -26.58 11.61
N PRO A 445 -8.02 -26.19 10.84
CA PRO A 445 -7.80 -24.78 10.52
C PRO A 445 -9.03 -24.23 9.80
N ALA A 446 -9.52 -23.06 10.25
CA ALA A 446 -10.70 -22.43 9.67
C ALA A 446 -10.50 -22.17 8.17
N ALA A 447 -11.47 -22.60 7.35
CA ALA A 447 -11.41 -22.44 5.91
C ALA A 447 -11.44 -20.96 5.52
N SER A 448 -10.32 -20.45 4.99
CA SER A 448 -10.20 -19.08 4.50
C SER A 448 -10.67 -18.97 3.04
N LEU A 449 -11.60 -18.05 2.79
CA LEU A 449 -11.89 -17.54 1.45
C LEU A 449 -11.09 -16.23 1.20
N PRO A 450 -10.77 -15.86 -0.05
CA PRO A 450 -11.21 -16.46 -1.31
C PRO A 450 -10.54 -17.80 -1.64
N ALA A 451 -11.23 -18.66 -2.40
CA ALA A 451 -10.72 -19.91 -2.95
C ALA A 451 -10.89 -19.95 -4.47
N SER A 452 -9.93 -20.51 -5.21
CA SER A 452 -9.92 -20.50 -6.68
C SER A 452 -9.92 -21.90 -7.28
N VAL A 453 -10.73 -22.11 -8.31
CA VAL A 453 -10.75 -23.33 -9.15
C VAL A 453 -10.18 -22.99 -10.52
N TYR A 454 -9.08 -23.63 -10.94
CA TYR A 454 -8.36 -23.30 -12.17
C TYR A 454 -8.63 -24.30 -13.29
N PHE A 455 -9.28 -23.86 -14.36
CA PHE A 455 -9.65 -24.74 -15.47
C PHE A 455 -8.57 -24.86 -16.54
N GLU A 456 -8.60 -25.98 -17.27
CA GLU A 456 -7.80 -26.18 -18.47
C GLU A 456 -8.28 -25.31 -19.64
N THR A 457 -7.35 -25.01 -20.55
CA THR A 457 -7.60 -24.15 -21.72
C THR A 457 -8.72 -24.72 -22.59
N GLY A 458 -9.77 -23.93 -22.84
CA GLY A 458 -10.93 -24.38 -23.60
C GLY A 458 -11.76 -25.51 -22.96
N LYS A 459 -11.60 -25.77 -21.65
CA LYS A 459 -12.37 -26.79 -20.89
C LYS A 459 -13.20 -26.15 -19.78
N ASP A 460 -14.33 -26.80 -19.50
CA ASP A 460 -15.34 -26.46 -18.48
C ASP A 460 -15.55 -27.57 -17.43
N ALA A 461 -15.00 -28.77 -17.66
CA ALA A 461 -14.97 -29.86 -16.69
C ALA A 461 -14.18 -29.45 -15.43
N LEU A 462 -14.74 -29.75 -14.25
CA LEU A 462 -14.07 -29.49 -12.97
C LEU A 462 -12.76 -30.28 -12.87
N PRO A 463 -11.64 -29.63 -12.55
CA PRO A 463 -10.35 -30.31 -12.37
C PRO A 463 -10.32 -31.07 -11.03
N ALA A 464 -9.44 -32.08 -10.92
CA ALA A 464 -9.35 -32.92 -9.73
C ALA A 464 -8.91 -32.17 -8.46
N ASP A 465 -8.19 -31.05 -8.60
CA ASP A 465 -7.78 -30.18 -7.50
C ASP A 465 -8.91 -29.26 -6.98
N ALA A 466 -10.01 -29.12 -7.72
CA ALA A 466 -11.17 -28.30 -7.32
C ALA A 466 -11.82 -28.76 -6.00
N ALA A 467 -11.72 -30.05 -5.66
CA ALA A 467 -12.36 -30.62 -4.48
C ALA A 467 -11.97 -29.90 -3.18
N SER A 468 -10.72 -29.44 -3.07
CA SER A 468 -10.25 -28.69 -1.90
C SER A 468 -10.89 -27.30 -1.78
N ALA A 469 -11.00 -26.57 -2.89
CA ALA A 469 -11.64 -25.26 -2.95
C ALA A 469 -13.15 -25.32 -2.71
N ILE A 470 -13.83 -26.33 -3.29
CA ILE A 470 -15.26 -26.59 -3.05
C ILE A 470 -15.52 -26.95 -1.59
N GLN A 471 -14.69 -27.80 -0.99
CA GLN A 471 -14.81 -28.18 0.42
C GLN A 471 -14.59 -26.99 1.35
N ALA A 472 -13.53 -26.19 1.12
CA ALA A 472 -13.26 -24.98 1.90
C ALA A 472 -14.41 -23.97 1.86
N ALA A 473 -14.99 -23.76 0.69
CA ALA A 473 -16.16 -22.88 0.52
C ALA A 473 -17.44 -23.46 1.17
N ALA A 474 -17.66 -24.77 1.10
CA ALA A 474 -18.78 -25.43 1.77
C ALA A 474 -18.65 -25.36 3.30
N ASP A 475 -17.45 -25.52 3.84
CA ASP A 475 -17.21 -25.44 5.29
C ASP A 475 -17.27 -23.98 5.79
N TYR A 476 -16.79 -23.02 5.00
CA TYR A 476 -17.04 -21.59 5.26
C TYR A 476 -18.54 -21.26 5.30
N ALA A 477 -19.33 -21.78 4.34
CA ALA A 477 -20.77 -21.54 4.28
C ALA A 477 -21.56 -22.24 5.41
N LYS A 478 -21.04 -23.34 5.97
CA LYS A 478 -21.59 -23.97 7.20
C LYS A 478 -21.24 -23.15 8.44
N ALA A 479 -20.00 -22.64 8.53
CA ALA A 479 -19.54 -21.82 9.66
C ALA A 479 -20.20 -20.44 9.72
N HIS A 480 -20.65 -19.91 8.57
CA HIS A 480 -21.31 -18.60 8.46
C HIS A 480 -22.69 -18.77 7.80
N PRO A 481 -23.77 -19.12 8.53
CA PRO A 481 -25.09 -19.41 7.95
C PRO A 481 -25.68 -18.27 7.11
N ASP A 482 -25.44 -17.02 7.49
CA ASP A 482 -25.97 -15.83 6.81
C ASP A 482 -25.11 -15.36 5.62
N ALA A 483 -23.88 -15.88 5.48
CA ALA A 483 -22.98 -15.46 4.41
C ALA A 483 -23.45 -16.00 3.05
N LYS A 484 -23.37 -15.17 2.02
CA LYS A 484 -23.51 -15.58 0.62
C LYS A 484 -22.13 -15.71 -0.02
N LEU A 485 -22.00 -16.56 -1.02
CA LEU A 485 -20.80 -16.74 -1.83
C LEU A 485 -21.00 -16.12 -3.21
N THR A 486 -20.05 -15.32 -3.67
CA THR A 486 -19.97 -14.86 -5.05
C THR A 486 -19.02 -15.73 -5.85
N LEU A 487 -19.41 -16.05 -7.09
CA LEU A 487 -18.59 -16.78 -8.05
C LEU A 487 -18.24 -15.86 -9.23
N SER A 488 -16.96 -15.49 -9.34
CA SER A 488 -16.41 -14.72 -10.48
C SER A 488 -15.66 -15.67 -11.42
N GLY A 489 -16.20 -15.90 -12.62
CA GLY A 489 -15.54 -16.68 -13.66
C GLY A 489 -14.72 -15.79 -14.60
N PHE A 490 -13.45 -16.15 -14.82
CA PHE A 490 -12.53 -15.38 -15.66
C PHE A 490 -12.43 -15.95 -17.08
N THR A 491 -12.27 -15.06 -18.07
CA THR A 491 -12.22 -15.41 -19.51
C THR A 491 -10.81 -15.70 -20.01
N ASP A 492 -10.61 -16.78 -20.78
CA ASP A 492 -9.31 -17.12 -21.38
C ASP A 492 -8.70 -15.92 -22.14
N ALA A 493 -7.38 -15.72 -22.00
CA ALA A 493 -6.65 -14.58 -22.57
C ALA A 493 -6.46 -14.65 -24.10
N THR A 494 -6.80 -15.77 -24.74
CA THR A 494 -6.66 -15.99 -26.19
C THR A 494 -7.93 -16.61 -26.77
N GLY A 495 -8.22 -16.33 -28.05
CA GLY A 495 -9.42 -16.81 -28.74
C GLY A 495 -10.51 -15.76 -28.90
N SER A 496 -11.76 -16.20 -29.06
CA SER A 496 -12.90 -15.30 -29.32
C SER A 496 -13.52 -14.83 -28.02
N ALA A 497 -13.54 -13.52 -27.77
CA ALA A 497 -14.09 -12.93 -26.55
C ALA A 497 -15.51 -13.43 -26.21
N ALA A 498 -16.39 -13.58 -27.21
CA ALA A 498 -17.75 -14.10 -27.02
C ALA A 498 -17.76 -15.57 -26.57
N LYS A 499 -16.87 -16.41 -27.11
CA LYS A 499 -16.73 -17.82 -26.69
C LYS A 499 -16.11 -17.92 -25.29
N ASN A 500 -15.13 -17.07 -24.99
CA ASN A 500 -14.44 -17.08 -23.70
C ASN A 500 -15.34 -16.58 -22.57
N ALA A 501 -16.24 -15.62 -22.84
CA ALA A 501 -17.28 -15.18 -21.89
C ALA A 501 -18.29 -16.29 -21.59
N GLU A 502 -18.77 -17.03 -22.61
CA GLU A 502 -19.69 -18.15 -22.39
C GLU A 502 -18.98 -19.32 -21.66
N LEU A 503 -17.71 -19.61 -21.99
CA LEU A 503 -16.91 -20.62 -21.31
C LEU A 503 -16.69 -20.28 -19.82
N ALA A 504 -16.36 -19.02 -19.50
CA ALA A 504 -16.20 -18.55 -18.12
C ALA A 504 -17.50 -18.68 -17.31
N LYS A 505 -18.66 -18.39 -17.94
CA LYS A 505 -19.98 -18.60 -17.36
C LYS A 505 -20.28 -20.08 -17.13
N THR A 506 -19.98 -20.97 -18.07
CA THR A 506 -20.16 -22.43 -17.91
C THR A 506 -19.30 -22.98 -16.77
N ARG A 507 -18.03 -22.54 -16.66
CA ARG A 507 -17.15 -22.89 -15.54
C ARG A 507 -17.71 -22.43 -14.18
N ALA A 508 -18.24 -21.21 -14.09
CA ALA A 508 -18.85 -20.71 -12.86
C ALA A 508 -20.12 -21.50 -12.49
N GLN A 509 -20.90 -21.97 -13.48
CA GLN A 509 -22.02 -22.88 -13.26
C GLN A 509 -21.56 -24.26 -12.76
N ALA A 510 -20.48 -24.83 -13.30
CA ALA A 510 -19.92 -26.09 -12.82
C ALA A 510 -19.47 -25.99 -11.34
N VAL A 511 -18.83 -24.87 -10.96
CA VAL A 511 -18.46 -24.60 -9.55
C VAL A 511 -19.69 -24.42 -8.65
N ARG A 512 -20.73 -23.70 -9.10
CA ARG A 512 -22.02 -23.61 -8.38
C ARG A 512 -22.61 -25.00 -8.13
N ASP A 513 -22.63 -25.85 -9.14
CA ASP A 513 -23.27 -27.16 -9.05
C ASP A 513 -22.49 -28.12 -8.14
N ALA A 514 -21.16 -28.01 -8.10
CA ALA A 514 -20.33 -28.68 -7.10
C ALA A 514 -20.54 -28.14 -5.67
N LEU A 515 -20.71 -26.83 -5.48
CA LEU A 515 -21.05 -26.25 -4.17
C LEU A 515 -22.44 -26.71 -3.68
N LYS A 516 -23.42 -26.81 -4.58
CA LYS A 516 -24.74 -27.38 -4.29
C LYS A 516 -24.63 -28.85 -3.87
N ALA A 517 -23.84 -29.65 -4.58
CA ALA A 517 -23.56 -31.04 -4.20
C ALA A 517 -22.82 -31.17 -2.85
N ALA A 518 -21.99 -30.17 -2.48
CA ALA A 518 -21.33 -30.09 -1.18
C ALA A 518 -22.22 -29.52 -0.04
N GLY A 519 -23.49 -29.22 -0.32
CA GLY A 519 -24.49 -28.80 0.67
C GLY A 519 -24.69 -27.29 0.83
N VAL A 520 -24.16 -26.46 -0.07
CA VAL A 520 -24.43 -25.01 -0.08
C VAL A 520 -25.78 -24.72 -0.77
N ALA A 521 -26.67 -24.00 -0.10
CA ALA A 521 -27.98 -23.64 -0.66
C ALA A 521 -27.84 -22.68 -1.86
N GLU A 522 -28.69 -22.85 -2.88
CA GLU A 522 -28.57 -22.15 -4.16
C GLU A 522 -28.82 -20.64 -4.06
N ASP A 523 -29.71 -20.20 -3.18
CA ASP A 523 -30.00 -18.79 -2.87
C ASP A 523 -28.84 -18.07 -2.15
N ARG A 524 -27.87 -18.85 -1.65
CA ARG A 524 -26.62 -18.37 -1.06
C ARG A 524 -25.47 -18.29 -2.07
N ILE A 525 -25.67 -18.64 -3.35
CA ILE A 525 -24.64 -18.59 -4.40
C ILE A 525 -25.01 -17.55 -5.46
N ILE A 526 -24.15 -16.54 -5.64
CA ILE A 526 -24.33 -15.43 -6.56
C ILE A 526 -23.34 -15.58 -7.72
N LEU A 527 -23.83 -15.92 -8.92
CA LEU A 527 -23.03 -15.88 -10.14
C LEU A 527 -22.81 -14.41 -10.58
N LYS A 528 -21.56 -13.95 -10.61
CA LYS A 528 -21.20 -12.67 -11.21
C LYS A 528 -21.10 -12.79 -12.74
N LYS A 529 -21.09 -11.65 -13.44
CA LYS A 529 -20.80 -11.63 -14.88
C LYS A 529 -19.35 -12.06 -15.11
N PRO A 530 -19.03 -12.73 -16.24
CA PRO A 530 -17.65 -13.06 -16.58
C PRO A 530 -16.71 -11.84 -16.56
N GLU A 531 -15.53 -12.02 -15.99
CA GLU A 531 -14.52 -10.97 -15.82
C GLU A 531 -13.32 -11.23 -16.74
N THR A 532 -12.81 -10.16 -17.38
CA THR A 532 -11.63 -10.22 -18.25
C THR A 532 -10.38 -9.82 -17.47
N ILE A 533 -9.33 -10.65 -17.46
CA ILE A 533 -8.05 -10.25 -16.88
C ILE A 533 -7.33 -9.27 -17.81
N THR A 534 -7.22 -8.02 -17.39
CA THR A 534 -6.47 -6.96 -18.09
C THR A 534 -5.06 -6.83 -17.51
N GLY A 535 -4.17 -7.74 -17.94
CA GLY A 535 -2.74 -7.71 -17.62
C GLY A 535 -2.32 -8.72 -16.56
N GLY A 536 -1.48 -9.68 -16.97
CA GLY A 536 -0.88 -10.70 -16.12
C GLY A 536 -0.07 -11.67 -16.98
N ALA A 537 1.05 -12.18 -16.46
CA ALA A 537 1.92 -13.10 -17.19
C ALA A 537 1.46 -14.57 -17.11
N ASP A 538 0.61 -14.92 -16.14
CA ASP A 538 0.09 -16.28 -15.98
C ASP A 538 -1.25 -16.47 -16.71
N ALA A 539 -1.22 -17.27 -17.78
CA ALA A 539 -2.41 -17.65 -18.53
C ALA A 539 -3.40 -18.52 -17.72
N ARG A 540 -2.97 -19.16 -16.62
CA ARG A 540 -3.81 -19.99 -15.74
C ARG A 540 -4.81 -19.14 -14.95
N GLU A 541 -4.40 -17.95 -14.52
CA GLU A 541 -5.28 -16.98 -13.84
C GLU A 541 -6.50 -16.62 -14.69
N ALA A 542 -6.29 -16.43 -16.00
CA ALA A 542 -7.37 -16.14 -16.96
C ALA A 542 -8.38 -17.27 -17.13
N ARG A 543 -8.21 -18.41 -16.44
CA ARG A 543 -9.11 -19.57 -16.49
C ARG A 543 -9.65 -19.96 -15.12
N ARG A 544 -9.55 -19.09 -14.11
CA ARG A 544 -10.07 -19.38 -12.77
C ARG A 544 -11.57 -19.11 -12.64
N VAL A 545 -12.20 -19.79 -11.70
CA VAL A 545 -13.42 -19.34 -11.03
C VAL A 545 -13.05 -19.08 -9.58
N GLU A 546 -13.29 -17.86 -9.12
CA GLU A 546 -13.02 -17.42 -7.75
C GLU A 546 -14.29 -17.51 -6.91
N ILE A 547 -14.17 -18.09 -5.72
CA ILE A 547 -15.21 -18.25 -4.71
C ILE A 547 -14.88 -17.32 -3.55
N SER A 548 -15.67 -16.26 -3.37
CA SER A 548 -15.41 -15.20 -2.39
C SER A 548 -16.68 -14.91 -1.58
N PRO A 549 -16.60 -14.48 -0.31
CA PRO A 549 -17.79 -14.01 0.41
C PRO A 549 -18.42 -12.84 -0.36
N ALA A 550 -19.75 -12.76 -0.36
CA ALA A 550 -20.44 -11.54 -0.77
C ALA A 550 -20.18 -10.45 0.27
N ALA A 551 -19.74 -9.28 -0.20
CA ALA A 551 -19.64 -8.06 0.60
C ALA A 551 -21.02 -7.45 0.86
#